data_AF-A0A1Y1LKV3-F1
#
_entry.id   AF-A0A1Y1LKV3-F1
#
_cell.length_a   1.000
_cell.length_b   1.000
_cell.length_c   1.000
_cell.angle_alpha   90.00
_cell.angle_beta   90.00
_cell.angle_gamma   90.00
#
_symmetry.space_group_name_H-M   'P 1'
#
loop_
_entity.id
_entity.type
_entity.pdbx_description
1 polymer ?
#
loop_
_entity_poly.entity_id
_entity_poly.type
_entity_poly.pdbx_seq_one_letter_code
_entity_poly.pdbx_strand_id
1 'polypeptide(L)'
;PGGDFSFFCVNSNSFFKVVAHLAQSESWRLHIAHYENFMSPYQFSQNPMDELEDLLIKTGFQIRSLTIEPRGVEMPLSYCPGHFIAHLRMEIPADLHHEFGLSVLETIRELNLSRLAEDNVEYYDDYFDGIFGHVIRPN
;
A
#
# COMPACT_ATOMS: atom_id res chain seq x y z
N PRO A 1 -23.94 -21.41 5.74
CA PRO A 1 -24.06 -22.09 4.42
C PRO A 1 -24.97 -21.24 3.53
N GLY A 2 -24.63 -21.07 2.25
CA GLY A 2 -25.46 -20.30 1.30
C GLY A 2 -25.36 -18.77 1.40
N GLY A 3 -24.35 -18.25 2.11
CA GLY A 3 -24.08 -16.82 2.19
C GLY A 3 -23.15 -16.34 1.09
N ASP A 4 -23.30 -15.08 0.71
CA ASP A 4 -22.42 -14.33 -0.18
C ASP A 4 -21.77 -13.17 0.56
N PHE A 5 -20.57 -12.78 0.13
CA PHE A 5 -20.00 -11.51 0.57
C PHE A 5 -19.19 -10.87 -0.54
N SER A 6 -19.19 -9.54 -0.52
CA SER A 6 -18.32 -8.72 -1.34
C SER A 6 -17.17 -8.19 -0.48
N PHE A 7 -15.98 -8.10 -1.06
CA PHE A 7 -14.79 -7.61 -0.36
C PHE A 7 -13.96 -6.68 -1.23
N PHE A 8 -13.16 -5.89 -0.53
CA PHE A 8 -12.11 -5.06 -1.09
C PHE A 8 -10.82 -5.38 -0.34
N CYS A 9 -9.72 -5.59 -1.07
CA CYS A 9 -8.38 -5.60 -0.49
C CYS A 9 -7.40 -4.86 -1.39
N VAL A 10 -6.37 -4.29 -0.78
CA VAL A 10 -5.26 -3.66 -1.50
C VAL A 10 -4.31 -4.75 -1.97
N ASN A 11 -4.05 -4.81 -3.27
CA ASN A 11 -3.06 -5.69 -3.87
C ASN A 11 -1.66 -5.11 -3.71
N SER A 12 -1.45 -3.92 -4.28
CA SER A 12 -0.18 -3.18 -4.25
C SER A 12 -0.47 -1.73 -3.90
N ASN A 13 0.44 -1.03 -3.23
CA ASN A 13 0.33 0.41 -2.96
C ASN A 13 1.71 1.10 -3.01
N SER A 14 1.78 2.31 -3.56
CA SER A 14 3.02 3.09 -3.68
C SER A 14 3.61 3.54 -2.32
N PHE A 15 2.78 3.69 -1.28
CA PHE A 15 3.18 3.88 0.12
C PHE A 15 4.22 2.84 0.55
N PHE A 16 3.94 1.55 0.32
CA PHE A 16 4.85 0.48 0.71
C PHE A 16 6.12 0.42 -0.16
N LYS A 17 6.13 1.04 -1.35
CA LYS A 17 7.37 1.22 -2.14
C LYS A 17 8.29 2.24 -1.48
N VAL A 18 7.74 3.34 -0.97
CA VAL A 18 8.48 4.35 -0.19
C VAL A 18 9.02 3.71 1.10
N VAL A 19 8.18 2.99 1.86
CA VAL A 19 8.62 2.32 3.09
C VAL A 19 9.71 1.28 2.80
N ALA A 20 9.55 0.47 1.76
CA ALA A 20 10.56 -0.51 1.37
C ALA A 20 11.90 0.13 0.98
N HIS A 21 11.86 1.29 0.31
CA HIS A 21 13.07 2.03 -0.03
C HIS A 21 13.76 2.59 1.23
N LEU A 22 12.99 3.24 2.12
CA LEU A 22 13.51 3.73 3.39
C LEU A 22 14.12 2.59 4.23
N ALA A 23 13.54 1.39 4.19
CA ALA A 23 14.02 0.23 4.96
C ALA A 23 15.40 -0.27 4.52
N GLN A 24 15.85 0.11 3.32
CA GLN A 24 17.19 -0.19 2.83
C GLN A 24 18.24 0.81 3.34
N SER A 25 17.82 1.99 3.82
CA SER A 25 18.72 2.99 4.37
C SER A 25 19.23 2.58 5.75
N GLU A 26 20.51 2.87 6.03
CA GLU A 26 21.10 2.59 7.35
C GLU A 26 20.37 3.35 8.48
N SER A 27 19.91 4.57 8.18
CA SER A 27 19.23 5.46 9.13
C SER A 27 17.88 4.91 9.59
N TRP A 28 17.10 4.29 8.69
CA TRP A 28 15.72 3.90 9.01
C TRP A 28 15.52 2.41 9.19
N ARG A 29 16.41 1.55 8.67
CA ARG A 29 16.25 0.08 8.68
C ARG A 29 15.83 -0.50 10.03
N LEU A 30 16.37 0.00 11.15
CA LEU A 30 16.05 -0.50 12.48
C LEU A 30 14.67 -0.03 12.99
N HIS A 31 14.21 1.15 12.56
CA HIS A 31 12.94 1.74 12.97
C HIS A 31 11.74 1.19 12.19
N ILE A 32 11.96 0.79 10.94
CA ILE A 32 10.94 0.18 10.07
C ILE A 32 11.24 -1.28 9.78
N ALA A 33 11.97 -1.93 10.69
CA ALA A 33 12.20 -3.37 10.65
C ALA A 33 10.84 -4.09 10.61
N HIS A 34 10.75 -5.14 9.80
CA HIS A 34 9.54 -5.96 9.67
C HIS A 34 8.31 -5.23 9.14
N TYR A 35 8.48 -4.10 8.43
CA TYR A 35 7.37 -3.43 7.73
C TYR A 35 6.57 -4.38 6.83
N GLU A 36 7.24 -5.44 6.33
CA GLU A 36 6.66 -6.48 5.50
C GLU A 36 5.44 -7.18 6.13
N ASN A 37 5.40 -7.29 7.47
CA ASN A 37 4.29 -7.89 8.21
C ASN A 37 2.98 -7.10 8.11
N PHE A 38 3.06 -5.84 7.66
CA PHE A 38 1.92 -4.94 7.54
C PHE A 38 1.52 -4.68 6.09
N MET A 39 2.24 -5.27 5.14
CA MET A 39 1.95 -5.16 3.72
C MET A 39 0.86 -6.15 3.32
N SER A 40 0.22 -5.87 2.19
CA SER A 40 -0.54 -6.90 1.49
C SER A 40 0.38 -8.08 1.16
N PRO A 41 -0.06 -9.34 1.33
CA PRO A 41 0.72 -10.50 0.89
C PRO A 41 0.96 -10.48 -0.63
N TYR A 42 0.20 -9.67 -1.36
CA TYR A 42 0.25 -9.53 -2.80
C TYR A 42 1.08 -8.33 -3.27
N GLN A 43 1.64 -7.52 -2.36
CA GLN A 43 2.33 -6.25 -2.67
C GLN A 43 3.41 -6.36 -3.77
N PHE A 44 4.09 -7.50 -3.82
CA PHE A 44 5.13 -7.81 -4.81
C PHE A 44 4.85 -9.11 -5.57
N SER A 45 3.62 -9.63 -5.50
CA SER A 45 3.23 -10.84 -6.23
C SER A 45 3.19 -10.56 -7.73
N GLN A 46 3.63 -11.53 -8.52
CA GLN A 46 3.55 -11.46 -9.99
C GLN A 46 2.17 -11.84 -10.51
N ASN A 47 1.44 -12.70 -9.78
CA ASN A 47 0.14 -13.23 -10.19
C ASN A 47 -0.87 -13.19 -9.02
N PRO A 48 -1.15 -12.00 -8.47
CA PRO A 48 -1.96 -11.87 -7.25
C PRO A 48 -3.41 -12.35 -7.42
N MET A 49 -3.96 -12.23 -8.63
CA MET A 49 -5.29 -12.74 -8.96
C MET A 49 -5.35 -14.26 -8.87
N ASP A 50 -4.41 -14.95 -9.52
CA ASP A 50 -4.38 -16.42 -9.54
C ASP A 50 -4.19 -16.96 -8.12
N GLU A 51 -3.29 -16.36 -7.34
CA GLU A 51 -3.03 -16.74 -5.94
C GLU A 51 -4.28 -16.57 -5.06
N LEU A 52 -5.03 -15.49 -5.23
CA LEU A 52 -6.27 -15.24 -4.49
C LEU A 52 -7.41 -16.15 -4.95
N GLU A 53 -7.57 -16.36 -6.26
CA GLU A 53 -8.56 -17.28 -6.81
C GLU A 53 -8.35 -18.69 -6.26
N ASP A 54 -7.10 -19.17 -6.30
CA ASP A 54 -6.70 -20.45 -5.72
C ASP A 54 -7.07 -20.55 -4.24
N LEU A 55 -6.79 -19.50 -3.45
CA LEU A 55 -7.11 -19.46 -2.03
C LEU A 55 -8.62 -19.54 -1.78
N LEU A 56 -9.42 -18.76 -2.52
CA LEU A 56 -10.87 -18.72 -2.39
C LEU A 56 -11.49 -20.08 -2.73
N ILE A 57 -11.05 -20.70 -3.82
CA ILE A 57 -11.51 -22.03 -4.24
C ILE A 57 -11.12 -23.09 -3.21
N LYS A 58 -9.86 -23.10 -2.74
CA LYS A 58 -9.39 -24.04 -1.70
C LYS A 58 -10.16 -23.90 -0.39
N THR A 59 -10.64 -22.71 -0.07
CA THR A 59 -11.47 -22.43 1.11
C THR A 59 -12.95 -22.83 0.92
N GLY A 60 -13.33 -23.26 -0.28
CA GLY A 60 -14.68 -23.73 -0.62
C GLY A 60 -15.62 -22.62 -1.05
N PHE A 61 -15.11 -21.46 -1.47
CA PHE A 61 -15.91 -20.42 -2.09
C PHE A 61 -16.01 -20.63 -3.61
N GLN A 62 -17.15 -20.24 -4.16
CA GLN A 62 -17.32 -20.03 -5.59
C GLN A 62 -17.20 -18.54 -5.90
N ILE A 63 -16.33 -18.20 -6.83
CA ILE A 63 -16.10 -16.83 -7.29
C ILE A 63 -17.20 -16.44 -8.27
N ARG A 64 -17.86 -15.29 -8.01
CA ARG A 64 -18.86 -14.70 -8.90
C ARG A 64 -18.27 -13.56 -9.72
N SER A 65 -17.45 -12.74 -9.09
CA SER A 65 -16.61 -11.74 -9.75
C SER A 65 -15.34 -11.54 -8.96
N LEU A 66 -14.25 -11.30 -9.66
CA LEU A 66 -12.97 -10.90 -9.08
C LEU A 66 -12.28 -10.00 -10.11
N THR A 67 -11.93 -8.78 -9.72
CA THR A 67 -11.28 -7.82 -10.60
C THR A 67 -10.18 -7.07 -9.85
N ILE A 68 -9.09 -6.75 -10.55
CA ILE A 68 -8.12 -5.74 -10.12
C ILE A 68 -8.44 -4.46 -10.85
N GLU A 69 -8.56 -3.37 -10.09
CA GLU A 69 -8.71 -2.04 -10.64
C GLU A 69 -7.63 -1.12 -10.10
N PRO A 70 -6.89 -0.41 -10.97
CA PRO A 70 -5.98 0.63 -10.52
C PRO A 70 -6.80 1.78 -9.92
N ARG A 71 -6.32 2.28 -8.79
CA ARG A 71 -6.85 3.44 -8.09
C ARG A 71 -5.69 4.37 -7.77
N GLY A 72 -6.02 5.64 -7.60
CA GLY A 72 -5.07 6.61 -7.13
C GLY A 72 -5.75 7.81 -6.49
N VAL A 73 -5.01 8.44 -5.59
CA VAL A 73 -5.36 9.72 -4.98
C VAL A 73 -4.14 10.60 -5.02
N GLU A 74 -4.35 11.86 -5.36
CA GLU A 74 -3.32 12.87 -5.28
C GLU A 74 -3.46 13.60 -3.96
N MET A 75 -2.34 13.77 -3.25
CA MET A 75 -2.31 14.57 -2.04
C MET A 75 -1.12 15.52 -2.07
N PRO A 76 -1.23 16.73 -1.49
CA PRO A 76 -0.10 17.65 -1.41
C PRO A 76 1.09 16.94 -0.76
N LEU A 77 2.26 17.02 -1.39
CA LEU A 77 3.45 16.34 -0.91
C LEU A 77 3.83 16.79 0.52
N SER A 78 3.53 18.04 0.87
CA SER A 78 3.70 18.59 2.21
C SER A 78 2.88 17.86 3.30
N TYR A 79 1.84 17.11 2.93
CA TYR A 79 1.04 16.29 3.84
C TYR A 79 1.70 14.92 4.12
N CYS A 80 2.58 14.44 3.23
CA CYS A 80 3.15 13.10 3.29
C CYS A 80 3.91 12.78 4.58
N PRO A 81 4.73 13.67 5.19
CA PRO A 81 5.42 13.37 6.44
C PRO A 81 4.47 12.89 7.55
N GLY A 82 3.40 13.65 7.80
CA GLY A 82 2.39 13.30 8.80
C GLY A 82 1.58 12.06 8.41
N HIS A 83 1.25 11.93 7.12
CA HIS A 83 0.54 10.75 6.61
C HIS A 83 1.34 9.46 6.87
N PHE A 84 2.63 9.44 6.54
CA PHE A 84 3.50 8.27 6.73
C PHE A 84 3.67 7.93 8.20
N ILE A 85 3.97 8.91 9.06
CA ILE A 85 4.11 8.68 10.50
C ILE A 85 2.81 8.11 11.10
N ALA A 86 1.65 8.60 10.66
CA ALA A 86 0.36 8.15 11.19
C ALA A 86 -0.07 6.75 10.70
N HIS A 87 0.34 6.34 9.49
CA HIS A 87 -0.08 5.08 8.88
C HIS A 87 0.96 3.97 8.98
N LEU A 88 2.22 4.29 9.25
CA LEU A 88 3.18 3.29 9.69
C LEU A 88 2.72 2.72 11.03
N ARG A 89 2.49 1.40 11.05
CA ARG A 89 2.26 0.63 12.28
C ARG A 89 3.51 0.48 13.17
N MET A 90 4.65 1.04 12.75
CA MET A 90 5.94 0.99 13.43
C MET A 90 6.16 2.31 14.15
N GLU A 91 6.72 2.25 15.35
CA GLU A 91 6.95 3.43 16.16
C GLU A 91 8.23 4.14 15.73
N ILE A 92 8.08 5.23 14.98
CA ILE A 92 9.17 6.19 14.77
C ILE A 92 9.26 7.07 16.03
N PRO A 93 10.42 7.17 16.70
CA PRO A 93 10.61 8.05 17.84
C PRO A 93 10.25 9.50 17.51
N ALA A 94 9.55 10.18 18.43
CA ALA A 94 9.01 11.52 18.19
C ALA A 94 10.09 12.57 17.87
N ASP A 95 11.28 12.42 18.45
CA ASP A 95 12.46 13.24 18.17
C ASP A 95 12.98 13.06 16.74
N LEU A 96 12.72 11.91 16.11
CA LEU A 96 13.12 11.60 14.73
C LEU A 96 12.03 11.92 13.70
N HIS A 97 10.82 12.34 14.11
CA HIS A 97 9.70 12.58 13.19
C HIS A 97 10.02 13.59 12.08
N HIS A 98 10.74 14.65 12.42
CA HIS A 98 11.12 15.66 11.43
C HIS A 98 12.08 15.09 10.38
N GLU A 99 13.15 14.41 10.81
CA GLU A 99 14.13 13.79 9.92
C GLU A 99 13.49 12.68 9.07
N PHE A 100 12.65 11.85 9.68
CA PHE A 100 11.89 10.81 8.99
C PHE A 100 10.98 11.42 7.92
N GLY A 101 10.29 12.50 8.28
CA GLY A 101 9.46 13.26 7.35
C GLY A 101 10.25 13.76 6.13
N LEU A 102 11.44 14.30 6.34
CA LEU A 102 12.31 14.75 5.23
C LEU A 102 12.74 13.59 4.35
N SER A 103 13.13 12.45 4.93
CA SER A 103 13.47 11.25 4.15
C SER A 103 12.28 10.70 3.35
N VAL A 104 11.06 10.74 3.90
CA VAL A 104 9.85 10.39 3.14
C VAL A 104 9.70 11.27 1.91
N LEU A 105 9.87 12.59 2.05
CA LEU A 105 9.78 13.53 0.94
C LEU A 105 10.85 13.29 -0.14
N GLU A 106 12.08 13.04 0.29
CA GLU A 106 13.20 12.73 -0.60
C GLU A 106 12.94 11.43 -1.37
N THR A 107 12.59 10.35 -0.67
CA THR A 107 12.30 9.05 -1.28
C THR A 107 11.11 9.10 -2.25
N ILE A 108 10.05 9.85 -1.94
CA ILE A 108 8.93 10.03 -2.87
C ILE A 108 9.41 10.62 -4.21
N ARG A 109 10.28 11.63 -4.16
CA ARG A 109 10.86 12.26 -5.36
C ARG A 109 11.81 11.32 -6.09
N GLU A 110 12.69 10.62 -5.38
CA GLU A 110 13.63 9.65 -5.96
C GLU A 110 12.92 8.52 -6.71
N LEU A 111 11.77 8.07 -6.18
CA LEU A 111 10.94 7.04 -6.80
C LEU A 111 10.05 7.58 -7.93
N ASN A 112 10.13 8.87 -8.26
CA ASN A 112 9.26 9.56 -9.23
C ASN A 112 7.78 9.37 -8.91
N LEU A 113 7.44 9.45 -7.62
CA LEU A 113 6.06 9.36 -7.13
C LEU A 113 5.46 10.74 -6.84
N SER A 114 6.17 11.82 -7.17
CA SER A 114 5.62 13.18 -7.09
C SER A 114 5.60 13.88 -8.45
N ARG A 115 4.66 14.83 -8.56
CA ARG A 115 4.55 15.73 -9.71
C ARG A 115 4.31 17.17 -9.25
N LEU A 116 4.95 18.11 -9.94
CA LEU A 116 4.63 19.54 -9.78
C LEU A 116 3.44 19.88 -10.66
N ALA A 117 2.35 20.38 -10.06
CA ALA A 117 1.16 20.79 -10.78
C ALA A 117 1.22 22.29 -11.16
N GLU A 118 0.25 22.73 -11.96
CA GLU A 118 0.18 24.11 -12.49
C GLU A 118 0.01 25.18 -11.39
N ASP A 119 -0.50 24.79 -10.22
CA ASP A 119 -0.64 25.63 -9.03
C ASP A 119 0.69 25.83 -8.26
N ASN A 120 1.80 25.31 -8.78
CA ASN A 120 3.11 25.23 -8.13
C ASN A 120 3.11 24.45 -6.81
N VAL A 121 2.11 23.58 -6.60
CA VAL A 121 2.09 22.61 -5.50
C VAL A 121 2.62 21.29 -6.03
N GLU A 122 3.55 20.71 -5.28
CA GLU A 122 4.00 19.35 -5.54
C GLU A 122 3.03 18.36 -4.89
N TYR A 123 2.56 17.39 -5.67
CA TYR A 123 1.64 16.35 -5.22
C TYR A 123 2.35 15.01 -5.22
N TYR A 124 2.01 14.17 -4.24
CA TYR A 124 2.34 12.76 -4.21
C TYR A 124 1.21 11.97 -4.88
N ASP A 125 1.59 11.13 -5.85
CA ASP A 125 0.70 10.22 -6.55
C ASP A 125 0.64 8.89 -5.77
N ASP A 126 -0.27 8.82 -4.79
CA ASP A 126 -0.59 7.57 -4.12
C ASP A 126 -1.42 6.70 -5.05
N TYR A 127 -0.83 5.64 -5.59
CA TYR A 127 -1.52 4.68 -6.42
C TYR A 127 -1.53 3.32 -5.76
N PHE A 128 -2.64 2.62 -5.95
CA PHE A 128 -2.80 1.26 -5.49
C PHE A 128 -3.66 0.45 -6.44
N ASP A 129 -3.36 -0.83 -6.53
CA ASP A 129 -4.23 -1.79 -7.19
C ASP A 129 -5.21 -2.32 -6.14
N GLY A 130 -6.50 -2.12 -6.36
CA GLY A 130 -7.57 -2.66 -5.52
C GLY A 130 -8.15 -3.92 -6.11
N ILE A 131 -8.23 -4.99 -5.32
CA ILE A 131 -9.00 -6.19 -5.69
C ILE A 131 -10.42 -6.03 -5.16
N PHE A 132 -11.39 -6.18 -6.06
CA PHE A 132 -12.80 -6.21 -5.74
C PHE A 132 -13.34 -7.61 -6.03
N GLY A 133 -13.89 -8.26 -5.02
CA GLY A 133 -14.37 -9.63 -5.13
C GLY A 133 -15.80 -9.78 -4.65
N HIS A 134 -16.53 -10.69 -5.29
CA HIS A 134 -17.81 -11.20 -4.82
C HIS A 134 -17.78 -12.73 -4.88
N VAL A 135 -18.02 -13.36 -3.74
CA VAL A 135 -17.93 -14.82 -3.60
C VAL A 135 -19.12 -15.37 -2.84
N ILE A 136 -19.44 -16.63 -3.11
CA ILE A 136 -20.52 -17.35 -2.42
C ILE A 136 -19.99 -18.63 -1.79
N ARG A 137 -20.55 -19.03 -0.65
CA ARG A 137 -20.30 -20.36 -0.10
C ARG A 137 -21.44 -21.30 -0.50
N PRO A 138 -21.18 -22.32 -1.34
CA PRO A 138 -22.20 -23.30 -1.70
C PRO A 138 -22.77 -24.00 -0.46
N ASN A 139 -24.00 -24.51 -0.59
CA ASN A 139 -24.63 -25.34 0.44
C ASN A 139 -24.04 -26.75 0.46
#